data_AF-A0A1G2QIB2-F1
#
_entry.id   AF-A0A1G2QIB2-F1
#
_cell.length_a   1.000
_cell.length_b   1.000
_cell.length_c   1.000
_cell.angle_alpha   90.00
_cell.angle_beta   90.00
_cell.angle_gamma   90.00
#
_symmetry.space_group_name_H-M   'P 1'
#
loop_
_entity.id
_entity.type
_entity.pdbx_description
1 polymer ?
#
loop_
_entity_poly.entity_id
_entity_poly.type
_entity_poly.pdbx_seq_one_letter_code
_entity_poly.pdbx_strand_id
1 'polypeptide(L)' 'MKFNYKQEQEVNFVGKTLTDFVDYYNQNIPPVFPRATAKALEKFQTDHPGLFDDSKLWTIDKHRRRLMDWLQSYQETV' A
#
# COMPACT_ATOMS: atom_id res chain seq x y z
N MET A 1 -22.48 -9.72 14.67
CA MET A 1 -21.34 -10.15 13.83
C MET A 1 -20.07 -9.89 14.61
N LYS A 2 -19.27 -10.92 14.91
CA LYS A 2 -17.94 -10.76 15.52
C LYS A 2 -16.97 -10.54 14.37
N PHE A 3 -16.52 -9.30 14.16
CA PHE A 3 -15.39 -9.04 13.28
C PHE A 3 -14.18 -9.75 13.90
N ASN A 4 -13.59 -10.66 13.15
CA ASN A 4 -12.60 -11.60 13.65
C ASN A 4 -11.24 -10.90 13.60
N TYR A 5 -10.96 -10.06 14.60
CA TYR A 5 -9.78 -9.18 14.71
C TYR A 5 -8.44 -9.88 14.39
N LYS A 6 -8.33 -11.20 14.59
CA LYS A 6 -7.13 -11.99 14.25
C LYS A 6 -6.85 -12.04 12.74
N GLN A 7 -7.88 -12.19 11.91
CA GLN A 7 -7.72 -12.25 10.45
C GLN A 7 -7.28 -10.90 9.88
N GLU A 8 -7.78 -9.78 10.43
CA GLU A 8 -7.36 -8.44 10.02
C GLU A 8 -5.90 -8.15 10.42
N GLN A 9 -5.46 -8.62 11.59
CA GLN A 9 -4.06 -8.51 12.01
C GLN A 9 -3.12 -9.28 11.08
N GLU A 10 -3.48 -10.51 10.67
CA GLU A 10 -2.66 -11.28 9.73
C GLU A 10 -2.53 -10.58 8.38
N VAL A 11 -3.62 -10.06 7.81
CA VAL A 11 -3.58 -9.36 6.50
C VAL A 11 -2.69 -8.12 6.52
N ASN A 12 -2.57 -7.45 7.67
CA ASN A 12 -1.80 -6.22 7.79
C ASN A 12 -0.28 -6.45 7.71
N PHE A 13 0.20 -7.60 8.19
CA PHE A 13 1.62 -7.96 8.21
C PHE A 13 2.03 -8.94 7.10
N VAL A 14 1.08 -9.56 6.39
CA VAL A 14 1.38 -10.42 5.24
C VAL A 14 2.01 -9.59 4.13
N GLY A 15 3.24 -9.97 3.75
CA GLY A 15 3.92 -9.43 2.59
C GLY A 15 3.18 -9.75 1.31
N LYS A 16 2.83 -8.71 0.56
CA LYS A 16 2.13 -8.76 -0.72
C LYS A 16 3.09 -8.40 -1.84
N THR A 17 2.82 -8.96 -3.02
CA THR A 17 3.46 -8.48 -4.24
C THR A 17 2.97 -7.06 -4.56
N LEU A 18 3.68 -6.36 -5.44
CA LEU A 18 3.30 -5.02 -5.87
C LEU A 18 1.87 -5.00 -6.43
N THR A 19 1.54 -5.93 -7.33
CA THR A 19 0.20 -6.03 -7.95
C THR A 19 -0.89 -6.31 -6.92
N ASP A 20 -0.67 -7.28 -6.04
CA ASP A 20 -1.66 -7.62 -4.99
C ASP A 20 -1.90 -6.43 -4.04
N PHE A 21 -0.85 -5.65 -3.77
CA PHE A 21 -0.97 -4.47 -2.93
C PHE A 21 -1.77 -3.36 -3.63
N VAL A 22 -1.54 -3.11 -4.93
CA VAL A 22 -2.32 -2.13 -5.70
C VAL A 22 -3.81 -2.48 -5.66
N ASP A 23 -4.15 -3.73 -5.95
CA ASP A 23 -5.53 -4.17 -6.00
C ASP A 23 -6.19 -4.05 -4.63
N TYR A 24 -5.52 -4.54 -3.58
CA TYR A 24 -6.01 -4.41 -2.21
C TYR A 24 -6.18 -2.94 -1.80
N TYR A 25 -5.17 -2.09 -2.06
CA TYR A 25 -5.20 -0.67 -1.72
C TYR A 25 -6.38 0.03 -2.43
N ASN A 26 -6.52 -0.17 -3.73
CA ASN A 26 -7.59 0.44 -4.51
C ASN A 26 -8.99 -0.08 -4.13
N GLN A 27 -9.12 -1.32 -3.65
CA GLN A 27 -10.40 -1.83 -3.16
C GLN A 27 -10.75 -1.30 -1.75
N ASN A 28 -9.75 -0.99 -0.93
CA ASN A 28 -9.93 -0.69 0.50
C ASN A 28 -9.64 0.77 0.90
N ILE A 29 -9.52 1.70 -0.05
CA ILE A 29 -9.41 3.13 0.24
C ILE A 29 -10.72 3.87 -0.09
N PRO A 30 -11.06 4.92 0.69
CA PRO A 30 -12.18 5.79 0.36
C PRO A 30 -12.00 6.49 -1.00
N PRO A 31 -13.07 6.79 -1.74
CA PRO A 31 -12.99 7.41 -3.08
C PRO A 31 -12.36 8.81 -3.12
N VAL A 32 -12.26 9.48 -1.97
CA VAL A 32 -11.61 10.80 -1.84
C VAL A 32 -10.08 10.72 -1.94
N PHE A 33 -9.50 9.52 -1.76
CA PHE A 33 -8.06 9.33 -1.87
C PHE A 33 -7.65 8.93 -3.28
N PRO A 34 -6.47 9.39 -3.75
CA PRO A 34 -5.95 8.99 -5.05
C PRO A 34 -5.77 7.47 -5.12
N ARG A 35 -6.18 6.89 -6.23
CA ARG A 35 -5.92 5.49 -6.56
C ARG A 35 -4.43 5.31 -6.82
N ALA A 36 -3.88 4.21 -6.36
CA ALA A 36 -2.50 3.86 -6.64
C ALA A 36 -2.42 3.12 -7.99
N THR A 37 -1.37 3.39 -8.75
CA THR A 37 -1.01 2.62 -9.95
C THR A 37 0.27 1.84 -9.68
N ALA A 38 0.51 0.77 -10.44
CA ALA A 38 1.74 -0.01 -10.31
C ALA A 38 2.99 0.87 -10.43
N LYS A 39 2.99 1.79 -11.41
CA LYS A 39 4.06 2.76 -11.63
C LYS A 39 4.30 3.68 -10.42
N ALA A 40 3.24 4.14 -9.77
CA ALA A 40 3.36 4.96 -8.55
C ALA A 40 3.97 4.16 -7.39
N LEU A 41 3.65 2.86 -7.26
CA LEU A 41 4.28 1.99 -6.26
C LEU A 41 5.75 1.72 -6.56
N GLU A 42 6.11 1.48 -7.82
CA GLU A 42 7.52 1.30 -8.23
C GLU A 42 8.34 2.56 -7.93
N LYS A 43 7.76 3.74 -8.20
CA LYS A 43 8.34 5.04 -7.88
C LYS A 43 8.51 5.19 -6.36
N PHE A 44 7.47 4.90 -5.58
CA PHE A 44 7.52 4.93 -4.12
C PHE A 44 8.60 3.98 -3.57
N GLN A 45 8.72 2.78 -4.14
CA GLN A 45 9.73 1.80 -3.75
C GLN A 45 11.16 2.29 -4.03
N THR A 46 11.35 2.96 -5.15
CA THR A 46 12.63 3.57 -5.53
C THR A 46 12.98 4.78 -4.67
N ASP A 47 11.98 5.60 -4.32
CA ASP A 47 12.16 6.82 -3.51
C ASP A 47 12.31 6.50 -2.02
N HIS A 48 11.80 5.35 -1.57
CA HIS A 48 11.81 4.92 -0.17
C HIS A 48 12.37 3.50 0.03
N PRO A 49 13.58 3.19 -0.46
CA PRO A 49 14.13 1.82 -0.40
C PRO A 49 14.28 1.34 1.04
N GLY A 50 14.53 2.23 2.01
CA GLY A 50 14.63 1.90 3.44
C GLY A 50 13.31 1.47 4.10
N LEU A 51 12.17 1.56 3.40
CA LEU A 51 10.89 0.99 3.87
C LEU A 51 10.73 -0.48 3.47
N PHE A 52 11.56 -0.98 2.57
CA PHE A 52 11.50 -2.34 2.09
C PHE A 52 12.63 -3.15 2.71
N ASP A 53 12.29 -4.36 3.15
CA ASP A 53 13.32 -5.33 3.52
C ASP A 53 13.84 -6.01 2.23
N ASP A 54 14.84 -6.89 2.32
CA ASP A 54 15.47 -7.53 1.14
C ASP A 54 14.47 -8.25 0.22
N SER A 55 13.32 -8.65 0.77
CA SER A 55 12.23 -9.31 0.06
C SER A 55 11.39 -8.38 -0.82
N LYS A 56 11.54 -7.05 -0.70
CA LYS A 56 10.77 -6.04 -1.46
C LYS A 56 9.24 -6.20 -1.35
N LEU A 57 8.78 -6.84 -0.27
CA LEU A 57 7.37 -7.13 -0.05
C LEU A 57 6.63 -5.91 0.54
N TRP A 58 5.36 -5.81 0.16
CA TRP A 58 4.47 -4.74 0.62
C TRP A 58 3.55 -5.22 1.73
N THR A 59 3.54 -4.54 2.86
CA THR A 59 2.61 -4.80 3.98
C THR A 59 1.70 -3.61 4.21
N ILE A 60 0.42 -3.86 4.50
CA ILE A 60 -0.57 -2.79 4.70
C ILE A 60 -0.19 -1.92 5.90
N ASP A 61 0.26 -2.55 6.99
CA ASP A 61 0.65 -1.86 8.21
C ASP A 61 1.75 -0.81 7.98
N LYS A 62 2.82 -1.21 7.29
CA LYS A 62 4.02 -0.38 7.07
C LYS A 62 3.82 0.63 5.93
N HIS A 63 3.14 0.22 4.85
CA HIS A 63 3.17 0.96 3.58
C HIS A 63 1.89 1.75 3.31
N ARG A 64 0.70 1.32 3.73
CA ARG A 64 -0.56 1.97 3.31
C ARG A 64 -0.61 3.44 3.68
N ARG A 65 -0.29 3.79 4.93
CA ARG A 65 -0.35 5.18 5.40
C ARG A 65 0.69 6.05 4.69
N ARG A 66 1.94 5.55 4.60
CA ARG A 66 3.04 6.27 3.93
C ARG A 66 2.78 6.46 2.44
N LEU A 67 2.25 5.44 1.77
CA LEU A 67 1.87 5.52 0.37
C LEU A 67 0.73 6.50 0.17
N MET A 68 -0.28 6.51 1.04
CA MET A 68 -1.40 7.45 0.96
C MET A 68 -0.92 8.90 1.09
N ASP A 69 -0.10 9.18 2.11
CA ASP A 69 0.47 10.52 2.35
C ASP A 69 1.39 10.94 1.18
N TRP A 70 2.18 10.00 0.66
CA TRP A 70 3.04 10.24 -0.49
C TRP A 70 2.25 10.48 -1.77
N LEU A 71 1.19 9.70 -2.05
CA LEU A 71 0.34 9.87 -3.24
C LEU A 71 -0.37 11.22 -3.25
N GLN A 72 -0.78 11.74 -2.08
CA GLN A 72 -1.32 13.09 -1.97
C GLN A 72 -0.29 14.17 -2.37
N SER A 73 0.99 13.93 -2.09
CA SER A 73 2.08 14.83 -2.45
C SER A 73 2.59 14.61 -3.88
N TYR A 74 2.48 13.37 -4.37
CA TYR A 74 3.02 12.92 -5.65
C TYR A 74 2.10 13.25 -6.83
N GLN A 75 0.79 13.49 -6.59
CA GLN A 75 -0.26 13.75 -7.59
C GLN A 75 0.28 13.67 -9.02
N GLU A 76 0.42 12.45 -9.55
CA GLU A 76 0.83 12.26 -10.93
C GLU A 76 -0.29 12.92 -11.75
N THR A 77 -0.01 14.14 -12.21
CA THR A 77 -0.90 14.92 -13.07
C THR A 77 -1.24 14.01 -14.23
N VAL A 78 -2.50 13.57 -14.24
CA VAL A 78 -3.11 12.72 -15.27
C VAL A 78 -2.91 13.35 -16.64
#